data_AF-A0A6P7G5J0-F1
#
_entry.id   AF-A0A6P7G5J0-F1
#
_cell.length_a   1.000
_cell.length_b   1.000
_cell.length_c   1.000
_cell.angle_alpha   90.00
_cell.angle_beta   90.00
_cell.angle_gamma   90.00
#
_symmetry.space_group_name_H-M   'P 1'
#
loop_
_entity.id
_entity.type
_entity.pdbx_description
1 polymer ?
#
loop_
_entity_poly.entity_id
_entity_poly.type
_entity_poly.pdbx_seq_one_letter_code
_entity_poly.pdbx_strand_id
1 'polypeptide(L)'
;MTQLPYFILLGLSHSIYYCEIANYNDDVCTPEKVQAKQLLLNECLNRREGAYAFSQTLMRPSGSIAEFLKKRCAMKPHLDDCLDLWLDLIKECVNADDLRGLEVWKKIDAEIINYVCAHDAEAMTSLLKNRYHSCRQGLSRILTDCSRSLGITVPFYQVDKVRQKCNKIGTMESCVTSKLERNCMRNATELAKPLFHIVKTNLCSNN
;
A
#
# COMPACT_ATOMS: atom_id res chain seq x y z
N MET A 1 9.77 2.66 9.80
CA MET A 1 9.15 2.77 8.45
C MET A 1 9.95 2.05 7.34
N THR A 2 10.66 0.95 7.62
CA THR A 2 11.52 0.24 6.64
C THR A 2 10.76 -0.59 5.59
N GLN A 3 9.41 -0.59 5.63
CA GLN A 3 8.55 -1.41 4.79
C GLN A 3 7.57 -0.61 3.92
N LEU A 4 7.56 0.73 4.00
CA LEU A 4 6.59 1.56 3.25
C LEU A 4 6.59 1.27 1.73
N PRO A 5 7.74 1.20 1.04
CA PRO A 5 7.77 0.84 -0.37
C PRO A 5 7.15 -0.54 -0.67
N TYR A 6 7.32 -1.50 0.25
CA TYR A 6 6.76 -2.84 0.11
C TYR A 6 5.24 -2.81 0.21
N PHE A 7 4.70 -2.02 1.14
CA PHE A 7 3.26 -1.83 1.28
C PHE A 7 2.62 -1.07 0.13
N ILE A 8 3.34 -0.09 -0.44
CA ILE A 8 2.91 0.60 -1.67
C ILE A 8 2.71 -0.41 -2.78
N LEU A 9 3.68 -1.29 -3.03
CA LEU A 9 3.56 -2.29 -4.11
C LEU A 9 2.49 -3.36 -3.85
N LEU A 10 2.06 -3.53 -2.60
CA LEU A 10 0.95 -4.40 -2.24
C LEU A 10 -0.40 -3.69 -2.22
N GLY A 11 -0.45 -2.38 -2.51
CA GLY A 11 -1.67 -1.58 -2.42
C GLY A 11 -2.25 -1.56 -1.00
N LEU A 12 -1.40 -1.33 0.00
CA LEU A 12 -1.74 -1.31 1.43
C LEU A 12 -1.38 0.01 2.13
N SER A 13 -0.95 1.02 1.38
CA SER A 13 -0.46 2.29 1.93
C SER A 13 -1.54 3.02 2.73
N HIS A 14 -2.75 3.06 2.17
CA HIS A 14 -3.95 3.63 2.78
C HIS A 14 -4.31 2.90 4.07
N SER A 15 -4.40 1.56 4.01
CA SER A 15 -4.79 0.73 5.16
C SER A 15 -3.81 0.88 6.34
N ILE A 16 -2.52 1.02 6.05
CA ILE A 16 -1.49 1.17 7.10
C ILE A 16 -1.57 2.52 7.77
N TYR A 17 -1.87 3.58 7.01
CA TYR A 17 -2.01 4.88 7.62
C TYR A 17 -3.09 4.86 8.70
N TYR A 18 -4.27 4.32 8.39
CA TYR A 18 -5.37 4.28 9.34
C TYR A 18 -5.11 3.41 10.56
N CYS A 19 -4.46 2.27 10.36
CA CYS A 19 -4.25 1.33 11.44
C CYS A 19 -3.12 1.73 12.40
N GLU A 20 -2.10 2.48 11.95
CA GLU A 20 -0.88 2.70 12.74
C GLU A 20 -0.40 4.15 12.83
N ILE A 21 -0.82 5.03 11.92
CA ILE A 21 -0.16 6.33 11.72
C ILE A 21 -1.12 7.51 11.86
N ALA A 22 -2.41 7.32 11.64
CA ALA A 22 -3.40 8.39 11.67
C ALA A 22 -3.36 9.13 13.00
N ASN A 23 -3.06 10.43 12.93
CA ASN A 23 -3.18 11.33 14.06
C ASN A 23 -4.64 11.77 14.14
N TYR A 24 -5.40 11.08 14.99
CA TYR A 24 -6.77 11.47 15.26
C TYR A 24 -6.79 12.80 16.02
N ASN A 25 -7.71 13.67 15.65
CA ASN A 25 -7.99 14.89 16.40
C ASN A 25 -8.76 14.51 17.67
N ASP A 26 -8.05 14.39 18.79
CA ASP A 26 -8.61 13.99 20.09
C ASP A 26 -9.71 14.94 20.59
N ASP A 27 -9.70 16.21 20.15
CA ASP A 27 -10.74 17.18 20.49
C ASP A 27 -12.07 16.89 19.78
N VAL A 28 -12.03 16.21 18.63
CA VAL A 28 -13.21 15.83 17.84
C VAL A 28 -13.64 14.39 18.15
N CYS A 29 -12.66 13.48 18.16
CA CYS A 29 -12.87 12.05 18.36
C CYS A 29 -12.00 11.54 19.51
N THR A 30 -12.62 11.41 20.68
CA THR A 30 -11.97 10.77 21.83
C THR A 30 -11.63 9.30 21.51
N PRO A 31 -10.65 8.71 22.21
CA PRO A 31 -10.30 7.30 22.03
C PRO A 31 -11.50 6.35 22.10
N GLU A 32 -12.47 6.60 22.99
CA GLU A 32 -13.68 5.79 23.12
C GLU A 32 -14.57 5.89 21.88
N LYS A 33 -14.71 7.08 21.28
CA LYS A 33 -15.47 7.26 20.03
C LYS A 33 -14.81 6.53 18.87
N VAL A 34 -13.48 6.61 18.76
CA VAL A 34 -12.72 5.87 17.73
C VAL A 34 -12.87 4.37 17.94
N GLN A 35 -12.78 3.89 19.18
CA GLN A 35 -12.97 2.48 19.52
C GLN A 35 -14.39 1.98 19.19
N ALA A 36 -15.42 2.77 19.48
CA ALA A 36 -16.80 2.44 19.12
C ALA A 36 -16.98 2.31 17.60
N LYS A 37 -16.39 3.23 16.82
CA LYS A 37 -16.38 3.13 15.34
C LYS A 37 -15.60 1.90 14.86
N GLN A 38 -14.52 1.52 15.54
CA GLN A 38 -13.71 0.34 15.20
C GLN A 38 -14.52 -0.95 15.34
N LEU A 39 -15.47 -1.01 16.29
CA LEU A 39 -16.39 -2.14 16.41
C LEU A 39 -17.26 -2.30 15.16
N LEU A 40 -17.74 -1.20 14.57
CA LEU A 40 -18.52 -1.23 13.33
C LEU A 40 -17.70 -1.73 12.13
N LEU A 41 -16.42 -1.35 12.05
CA LEU A 41 -15.49 -1.91 11.06
C LEU A 41 -15.32 -3.42 11.27
N ASN A 42 -15.11 -3.86 12.51
CA ASN A 42 -14.95 -5.28 12.84
C ASN A 42 -16.22 -6.08 12.49
N GLU A 43 -17.41 -5.54 12.79
CA GLU A 43 -18.69 -6.11 12.38
C GLU A 43 -18.79 -6.24 10.86
N CYS A 44 -18.43 -5.20 10.11
CA CYS A 44 -18.39 -5.26 8.65
C CYS A 44 -17.47 -6.38 8.16
N LEU A 45 -16.24 -6.43 8.68
CA LEU A 45 -15.26 -7.44 8.30
C LEU A 45 -15.74 -8.87 8.64
N ASN A 46 -16.48 -9.06 9.72
CA ASN A 46 -16.99 -10.37 10.12
C ASN A 46 -18.19 -10.87 9.27
N ARG A 47 -18.81 -10.03 8.44
CA ARG A 47 -19.89 -10.47 7.53
C ARG A 47 -19.41 -11.44 6.45
N ARG A 48 -18.10 -11.49 6.20
CA ARG A 48 -17.48 -12.46 5.29
C ARG A 48 -16.51 -13.34 6.06
N GLU A 49 -16.68 -14.65 5.94
CA GLU A 49 -15.82 -15.61 6.59
C GLU A 49 -14.34 -15.37 6.26
N GLY A 50 -13.51 -15.34 7.31
CA GLY A 50 -12.07 -15.15 7.21
C GLY A 50 -11.60 -13.72 6.87
N ALA A 51 -12.49 -12.78 6.55
CA ALA A 51 -12.07 -11.43 6.16
C ALA A 51 -11.51 -10.62 7.33
N TYR A 52 -12.11 -10.73 8.54
CA TYR A 52 -11.52 -10.14 9.75
C TYR A 52 -10.14 -10.73 10.06
N ALA A 53 -10.00 -12.06 10.06
CA ALA A 53 -8.72 -12.70 10.30
C ALA A 53 -7.67 -12.29 9.25
N PHE A 54 -8.06 -12.16 7.99
CA PHE A 54 -7.18 -11.70 6.92
C PHE A 54 -6.81 -10.22 7.06
N SER A 55 -7.73 -9.34 7.47
CA SER A 55 -7.45 -7.91 7.65
C SER A 55 -6.35 -7.68 8.69
N GLN A 56 -6.31 -8.48 9.75
CA GLN A 56 -5.24 -8.47 10.75
C GLN A 56 -3.86 -8.81 10.16
N THR A 57 -3.81 -9.52 9.03
CA THR A 57 -2.54 -9.86 8.34
C THR A 57 -2.05 -8.76 7.39
N LEU A 58 -2.88 -7.78 7.04
CA LEU A 58 -2.49 -6.71 6.09
C LEU A 58 -1.31 -5.88 6.62
N MET A 59 -1.24 -5.72 7.95
CA MET A 59 -0.19 -4.96 8.63
C MET A 59 1.12 -5.73 8.73
N ARG A 60 1.06 -7.05 8.77
CA ARG A 60 2.21 -7.93 8.84
C ARG A 60 1.99 -9.12 7.90
N PRO A 61 2.08 -8.89 6.58
CA PRO A 61 1.93 -9.97 5.62
C PRO A 61 2.97 -11.04 5.95
N SER A 62 2.49 -12.21 6.34
CA SER A 62 3.33 -13.35 6.72
C SER A 62 3.04 -14.52 5.79
N GLY A 63 4.04 -15.39 5.62
CA GLY A 63 3.93 -16.53 4.72
C GLY A 63 4.15 -16.17 3.24
N SER A 64 3.56 -16.96 2.35
CA SER A 64 3.73 -16.82 0.91
C SER A 64 3.00 -15.59 0.38
N ILE A 65 3.72 -14.69 -0.29
CA ILE A 65 3.08 -13.50 -0.87
C ILE A 65 2.04 -13.87 -1.95
N ALA A 66 2.16 -15.05 -2.59
CA ALA A 66 1.15 -15.55 -3.53
C ALA A 66 -0.17 -15.78 -2.83
N GLU A 67 -0.10 -16.45 -1.68
CA GLU A 67 -1.28 -16.78 -0.89
C GLU A 67 -1.90 -15.51 -0.32
N PHE A 68 -1.06 -14.57 0.13
CA PHE A 68 -1.51 -13.26 0.57
C PHE A 68 -2.26 -12.51 -0.54
N LEU A 69 -1.65 -12.37 -1.73
CA LEU A 69 -2.26 -11.66 -2.86
C LEU A 69 -3.52 -12.37 -3.36
N LYS A 70 -3.51 -13.71 -3.44
CA LYS A 70 -4.69 -14.50 -3.82
C LYS A 70 -5.84 -14.27 -2.84
N LYS A 71 -5.58 -14.29 -1.53
CA LYS A 71 -6.57 -13.96 -0.49
C LYS A 71 -7.04 -12.51 -0.60
N ARG A 72 -6.13 -11.55 -0.78
CA ARG A 72 -6.45 -10.12 -0.97
C ARG A 72 -7.38 -9.91 -2.16
N CYS A 73 -7.07 -10.52 -3.30
CA CYS A 73 -7.88 -10.44 -4.51
C CYS A 73 -9.26 -11.07 -4.33
N ALA A 74 -9.33 -12.27 -3.72
CA ALA A 74 -10.60 -12.92 -3.45
C ALA A 74 -11.47 -12.08 -2.50
N MET A 75 -10.85 -11.46 -1.49
CA MET A 75 -11.53 -10.65 -0.47
C MET A 75 -11.77 -9.20 -0.87
N LYS A 76 -11.29 -8.77 -2.04
CA LYS A 76 -11.19 -7.35 -2.40
C LYS A 76 -12.49 -6.56 -2.25
N PRO A 77 -13.63 -6.95 -2.86
CA PRO A 77 -14.85 -6.14 -2.77
C PRO A 77 -15.27 -5.88 -1.32
N HIS A 78 -15.26 -6.95 -0.51
CA HIS A 78 -15.65 -6.88 0.90
C HIS A 78 -14.70 -6.03 1.75
N LEU A 79 -13.39 -6.17 1.54
CA LEU A 79 -12.40 -5.37 2.26
C LEU A 79 -12.51 -3.90 1.90
N ASP A 80 -12.67 -3.59 0.60
CA ASP A 80 -12.77 -2.21 0.13
C ASP A 80 -14.06 -1.56 0.67
N ASP A 81 -15.20 -2.27 0.66
CA ASP A 81 -16.47 -1.78 1.24
C ASP A 81 -16.35 -1.48 2.74
N CYS A 82 -15.69 -2.36 3.50
CA CYS A 82 -15.51 -2.15 4.94
C CYS A 82 -14.51 -1.03 5.25
N LEU A 83 -13.46 -0.88 4.45
CA LEU A 83 -12.55 0.25 4.57
C LEU A 83 -13.25 1.56 4.23
N ASP A 84 -14.14 1.58 3.25
CA ASP A 84 -14.92 2.76 2.89
C ASP A 84 -15.89 3.16 4.00
N LEU A 85 -16.57 2.19 4.61
CA LEU A 85 -17.35 2.42 5.81
C LEU A 85 -16.50 3.04 6.92
N TRP A 86 -15.30 2.50 7.15
CA TRP A 86 -14.39 3.02 8.17
C TRP A 86 -14.03 4.49 7.89
N LEU A 87 -13.61 4.80 6.66
CA LEU A 87 -13.33 6.17 6.23
C LEU A 87 -14.46 7.13 6.53
N ASP A 88 -15.69 6.75 6.17
CA ASP A 88 -16.86 7.57 6.41
C ASP A 88 -17.13 7.80 7.89
N LEU A 89 -16.87 6.80 8.73
CA LEU A 89 -17.03 6.90 10.18
C LEU A 89 -15.99 7.85 10.78
N ILE A 90 -14.74 7.86 10.31
CA ILE A 90 -13.65 8.61 10.95
C ILE A 90 -13.21 9.87 10.23
N LYS A 91 -13.81 10.24 9.09
CA LYS A 91 -13.40 11.44 8.33
C LYS A 91 -13.43 12.74 9.14
N GLU A 92 -14.34 12.87 10.10
CA GLU A 92 -14.38 14.02 11.02
C GLU A 92 -13.20 14.04 12.02
N CYS A 93 -12.61 12.87 12.30
CA CYS A 93 -11.51 12.69 13.22
C CYS A 93 -10.15 13.01 12.59
N VAL A 94 -10.08 13.20 11.27
CA VAL A 94 -8.84 13.37 10.51
C VAL A 94 -8.83 14.76 9.89
N ASN A 95 -7.69 15.44 9.97
CA ASN A 95 -7.55 16.77 9.39
C ASN A 95 -7.71 16.72 7.86
N ALA A 96 -8.25 17.79 7.27
CA ALA A 96 -8.61 17.82 5.86
C ALA A 96 -7.44 17.52 4.90
N ASP A 97 -6.23 17.96 5.24
CA ASP A 97 -5.04 17.69 4.42
C ASP A 97 -4.67 16.21 4.39
N ASP A 98 -4.78 15.53 5.54
CA ASP A 98 -4.51 14.11 5.66
C ASP A 98 -5.62 13.30 4.97
N LEU A 99 -6.89 13.72 5.10
CA LEU A 99 -8.02 13.10 4.41
C LEU A 99 -7.86 13.13 2.87
N ARG A 100 -7.49 14.29 2.30
CA ARG A 100 -7.19 14.39 0.85
C ARG A 100 -6.05 13.46 0.45
N GLY A 101 -5.03 13.38 1.29
CA GLY A 101 -3.93 12.44 1.12
C GLY A 101 -4.39 10.99 1.03
N LEU A 102 -5.33 10.62 1.89
CA LEU A 102 -5.85 9.28 2.01
C LEU A 102 -6.74 8.89 0.83
N GLU A 103 -7.55 9.81 0.33
CA GLU A 103 -8.32 9.60 -0.90
C GLU A 103 -7.40 9.30 -2.10
N VAL A 104 -6.28 10.02 -2.23
CA VAL A 104 -5.29 9.76 -3.28
C VAL A 104 -4.64 8.39 -3.10
N TRP A 105 -4.22 8.04 -1.89
CA TRP A 105 -3.60 6.74 -1.62
C TRP A 105 -4.57 5.57 -1.73
N LYS A 106 -5.85 5.76 -1.38
CA LYS A 106 -6.92 4.79 -1.63
C LYS A 106 -7.04 4.49 -3.12
N LYS A 107 -7.03 5.54 -3.96
CA LYS A 107 -7.07 5.39 -5.42
C LYS A 107 -5.83 4.63 -5.94
N ILE A 108 -4.64 5.00 -5.48
CA ILE A 108 -3.39 4.30 -5.83
C ILE A 108 -3.45 2.82 -5.45
N ASP A 109 -3.83 2.52 -4.20
CA ASP A 109 -3.93 1.16 -3.70
C ASP A 109 -4.97 0.34 -4.50
N ALA A 110 -6.11 0.94 -4.85
CA ALA A 110 -7.13 0.31 -5.68
C ALA A 110 -6.62 -0.01 -7.10
N GLU A 111 -5.92 0.93 -7.75
CA GLU A 111 -5.30 0.71 -9.07
C GLU A 111 -4.23 -0.39 -9.03
N ILE A 112 -3.37 -0.39 -7.99
CA ILE A 112 -2.35 -1.42 -7.77
C ILE A 112 -3.00 -2.79 -7.57
N ILE A 113 -3.98 -2.89 -6.68
CA ILE A 113 -4.68 -4.16 -6.44
C ILE A 113 -5.42 -4.64 -7.69
N ASN A 114 -6.09 -3.74 -8.42
CA ASN A 114 -6.75 -4.10 -9.68
C ASN A 114 -5.74 -4.67 -10.69
N TYR A 115 -4.59 -4.01 -10.86
CA TYR A 115 -3.53 -4.48 -11.73
C TYR A 115 -3.04 -5.88 -11.30
N VAL A 116 -2.73 -6.04 -10.02
CA VAL A 116 -2.23 -7.31 -9.45
C VAL A 116 -3.25 -8.45 -9.61
N CYS A 117 -4.53 -8.19 -9.37
CA CYS A 117 -5.57 -9.21 -9.49
C CYS A 117 -5.90 -9.57 -10.95
N ALA A 118 -5.76 -8.61 -11.88
CA ALA A 118 -6.00 -8.85 -13.31
C ALA A 118 -4.84 -9.61 -13.99
N HIS A 119 -3.61 -9.46 -13.51
CA HIS A 119 -2.41 -10.05 -14.12
C HIS A 119 -1.95 -11.34 -13.42
N ASP A 120 -2.89 -12.09 -12.85
CA ASP A 120 -2.67 -13.29 -12.06
C ASP A 120 -1.73 -13.04 -10.86
N ALA A 121 -2.30 -13.08 -9.64
CA ALA A 121 -1.55 -12.98 -8.40
C ALA A 121 -0.34 -13.94 -8.37
N GLU A 122 -0.43 -15.06 -9.11
CA GLU A 122 0.67 -16.02 -9.27
C GLU A 122 1.85 -15.47 -10.12
N ALA A 123 1.58 -14.74 -11.20
CA ALA A 123 2.61 -14.08 -12.00
C ALA A 123 3.23 -12.89 -11.26
N MET A 124 2.45 -12.13 -10.48
CA MET A 124 2.98 -11.15 -9.53
C MET A 124 3.80 -11.81 -8.42
N THR A 125 3.51 -13.05 -8.06
CA THR A 125 4.48 -13.81 -7.27
C THR A 125 5.71 -14.23 -8.00
N SER A 126 5.82 -14.30 -9.32
CA SER A 126 7.15 -14.55 -9.92
C SER A 126 8.15 -13.41 -9.62
N LEU A 127 7.64 -12.22 -9.29
CA LEU A 127 8.36 -11.05 -8.77
C LEU A 127 8.82 -11.25 -7.31
N LEU A 128 8.16 -12.13 -6.54
CA LEU A 128 8.23 -12.24 -5.06
C LEU A 128 8.63 -13.64 -4.54
N LYS A 129 8.19 -14.70 -5.21
CA LYS A 129 8.72 -16.07 -5.28
C LYS A 129 9.69 -16.09 -6.45
N ASN A 130 11.00 -16.32 -6.23
CA ASN A 130 11.72 -17.19 -7.16
C ASN A 130 13.11 -17.63 -6.72
N ARG A 131 13.52 -18.71 -7.39
CA ARG A 131 14.58 -19.69 -7.17
C ARG A 131 16.04 -19.17 -7.13
N TYR A 132 16.26 -17.86 -7.19
CA TYR A 132 17.60 -17.26 -7.14
C TYR A 132 17.86 -16.66 -5.77
N HIS A 133 18.86 -17.19 -5.07
CA HIS A 133 19.23 -16.75 -3.71
C HIS A 133 19.57 -15.25 -3.63
N SER A 134 20.02 -14.64 -4.76
CA SER A 134 20.28 -13.21 -4.92
C SER A 134 19.01 -12.34 -4.98
N CYS A 135 17.92 -12.83 -5.61
CA CYS A 135 16.63 -12.14 -5.65
C CYS A 135 15.81 -12.38 -4.35
N ARG A 136 16.06 -13.48 -3.61
CA ARG A 136 15.37 -13.84 -2.34
C ARG A 136 15.59 -12.83 -1.21
N GLN A 137 16.74 -12.16 -1.16
CA GLN A 137 16.98 -11.02 -0.25
C GLN A 137 16.46 -9.68 -0.84
N GLY A 138 15.84 -9.71 -2.02
CA GLY A 138 15.99 -8.68 -3.04
C GLY A 138 14.97 -7.55 -3.00
N LEU A 139 13.65 -7.79 -3.06
CA LEU A 139 12.75 -6.66 -3.31
C LEU A 139 12.66 -5.66 -2.14
N SER A 140 12.39 -6.12 -0.91
CA SER A 140 12.32 -5.21 0.25
C SER A 140 13.64 -4.48 0.51
N ARG A 141 14.79 -5.14 0.28
CA ARG A 141 16.11 -4.53 0.38
C ARG A 141 16.40 -3.56 -0.76
N ILE A 142 16.08 -3.92 -2.01
CA ILE A 142 16.19 -3.06 -3.19
C ILE A 142 15.35 -1.80 -2.97
N LEU A 143 14.10 -1.96 -2.53
CA LEU A 143 13.22 -0.85 -2.23
C LEU A 143 13.74 0.00 -1.07
N THR A 144 14.26 -0.62 -0.01
CA THR A 144 14.88 0.11 1.11
C THR A 144 16.10 0.90 0.64
N ASP A 145 17.00 0.29 -0.13
CA ASP A 145 18.19 0.94 -0.65
C ASP A 145 17.83 2.08 -1.61
N CYS A 146 16.87 1.86 -2.50
CA CYS A 146 16.41 2.84 -3.47
C CYS A 146 15.54 3.95 -2.85
N SER A 147 14.94 3.72 -1.67
CA SER A 147 14.18 4.74 -0.94
C SER A 147 15.03 5.57 0.00
N ARG A 148 16.15 5.03 0.54
CA ARG A 148 17.11 5.79 1.36
C ARG A 148 17.65 7.03 0.64
N SER A 149 17.88 6.93 -0.67
CA SER A 149 18.36 8.05 -1.50
C SER A 149 17.31 9.15 -1.69
N LEU A 150 16.05 8.90 -1.36
CA LEU A 150 14.98 9.88 -1.55
C LEU A 150 14.97 10.93 -0.44
N GLY A 151 15.42 10.59 0.78
CA GLY A 151 15.42 11.52 1.91
C GLY A 151 14.08 12.23 2.10
N ILE A 152 12.97 11.54 1.77
CA ILE A 152 11.62 12.06 1.93
C ILE A 152 11.30 11.90 3.41
N THR A 153 11.48 12.98 4.16
CA THR A 153 11.12 13.07 5.58
C THR A 153 9.66 13.48 5.78
N VAL A 154 8.98 13.88 4.70
CA VAL A 154 7.56 14.23 4.75
C VAL A 154 6.72 12.95 4.81
N PRO A 155 5.66 12.91 5.64
CA PRO A 155 4.79 11.76 5.67
C PRO A 155 4.15 11.52 4.30
N PHE A 156 4.08 10.26 3.87
CA PHE A 156 3.68 9.92 2.49
C PHE A 156 2.23 10.32 2.14
N TYR A 157 1.37 10.44 3.15
CA TYR A 157 -0.01 10.91 3.03
C TYR A 157 -0.11 12.42 2.84
N GLN A 158 0.94 13.21 3.12
CA GLN A 158 0.97 14.64 2.78
C GLN A 158 1.28 14.81 1.29
N VAL A 159 0.31 14.44 0.45
CA VAL A 159 0.45 14.30 -1.01
C VAL A 159 1.00 15.56 -1.66
N ASP A 160 0.60 16.76 -1.21
CA ASP A 160 1.11 18.01 -1.75
C ASP A 160 2.61 18.22 -1.48
N LYS A 161 3.11 17.75 -0.34
CA LYS A 161 4.55 17.77 -0.04
C LYS A 161 5.31 16.66 -0.76
N VAL A 162 4.67 15.50 -0.95
CA VAL A 162 5.24 14.39 -1.74
C VAL A 162 5.35 14.76 -3.22
N ARG A 163 4.36 15.48 -3.76
CA ARG A 163 4.33 16.06 -5.13
C ARG A 163 5.56 16.93 -5.41
N GLN A 164 5.97 17.74 -4.45
CA GLN A 164 7.19 18.56 -4.56
C GLN A 164 8.48 17.72 -4.70
N LYS A 165 8.40 16.40 -4.46
CA LYS A 165 9.52 15.45 -4.57
C LYS A 165 9.37 14.50 -5.77
N CYS A 166 8.55 14.82 -6.76
CA CYS A 166 8.31 13.96 -7.93
C CYS A 166 9.56 13.56 -8.71
N ASN A 167 10.54 14.46 -8.86
CA ASN A 167 11.83 14.10 -9.46
C ASN A 167 12.53 12.96 -8.71
N LYS A 168 12.37 12.91 -7.38
CA LYS A 168 12.93 11.83 -6.55
C LYS A 168 12.17 10.52 -6.77
N ILE A 169 10.84 10.56 -6.93
CA ILE A 169 10.04 9.37 -7.24
C ILE A 169 10.51 8.72 -8.55
N GLY A 170 10.81 9.52 -9.59
CA GLY A 170 11.41 9.01 -10.84
C GLY A 170 12.80 8.38 -10.65
N THR A 171 13.63 8.96 -9.77
CA THR A 171 14.91 8.36 -9.38
C THR A 171 14.72 7.02 -8.65
N MET A 172 13.71 6.89 -7.79
CA MET A 172 13.38 5.63 -7.11
C MET A 172 12.99 4.55 -8.13
N GLU A 173 12.07 4.87 -9.03
CA GLU A 173 11.60 3.99 -10.11
C GLU A 173 12.78 3.45 -10.92
N SER A 174 13.68 4.35 -11.34
CA SER A 174 14.88 3.99 -12.12
C SER A 174 15.85 3.11 -11.32
N CYS A 175 16.03 3.39 -10.03
CA CYS A 175 16.87 2.58 -9.15
C CYS A 175 16.31 1.16 -8.98
N VAL A 176 15.01 1.03 -8.73
CA VAL A 176 14.36 -0.27 -8.50
C VAL A 176 14.38 -1.10 -9.78
N THR A 177 13.95 -0.54 -10.92
CA THR A 177 13.94 -1.25 -12.20
C THR A 177 15.34 -1.72 -12.60
N SER A 178 16.36 -0.87 -12.47
CA SER A 178 17.74 -1.25 -12.79
C SER A 178 18.31 -2.34 -11.86
N LYS A 179 17.93 -2.33 -10.57
CA LYS A 179 18.34 -3.39 -9.64
C LYS A 179 17.56 -4.69 -9.89
N LEU A 180 16.30 -4.62 -10.30
CA LEU A 180 15.51 -5.81 -10.68
C LEU A 180 16.07 -6.47 -11.95
N GLU A 181 16.41 -5.68 -12.98
CA GLU A 181 17.03 -6.20 -14.21
C GLU A 181 18.34 -6.94 -13.96
N ARG A 182 19.14 -6.45 -13.00
CA ARG A 182 20.44 -7.05 -12.66
C ARG A 182 20.36 -8.26 -11.75
N ASN A 183 19.38 -8.29 -10.83
CA ASN A 183 19.36 -9.27 -9.72
C ASN A 183 18.20 -10.26 -9.78
N CYS A 184 17.22 -10.04 -10.66
CA CYS A 184 16.01 -10.86 -10.78
C CYS A 184 15.75 -11.23 -12.25
N MET A 185 14.71 -12.03 -12.50
CA MET A 185 14.35 -12.44 -13.87
C MET A 185 13.84 -11.26 -14.69
N ARG A 186 14.04 -11.28 -16.02
CA ARG A 186 13.67 -10.18 -16.94
C ARG A 186 12.19 -9.76 -16.84
N ASN A 187 11.30 -10.70 -16.53
CA ASN A 187 9.88 -10.43 -16.32
C ASN A 187 9.58 -9.63 -15.04
N ALA A 188 10.47 -9.63 -14.04
CA ALA A 188 10.27 -8.91 -12.78
C ALA A 188 10.18 -7.40 -13.01
N THR A 189 11.02 -6.86 -13.89
CA THR A 189 11.00 -5.44 -14.26
C THR A 189 9.72 -5.08 -15.00
N GLU A 190 9.27 -5.92 -15.93
CA GLU A 190 8.04 -5.70 -16.70
C GLU A 190 6.80 -5.71 -15.81
N LEU A 191 6.80 -6.52 -14.74
CA LEU A 191 5.71 -6.53 -13.76
C LEU A 191 5.76 -5.34 -12.78
N ALA A 192 6.96 -4.85 -12.43
CA ALA A 192 7.13 -3.77 -11.46
C ALA A 192 6.88 -2.37 -12.06
N LYS A 193 7.25 -2.16 -13.34
CA LYS A 193 7.08 -0.87 -14.05
C LYS A 193 5.64 -0.33 -13.96
N PRO A 194 4.58 -1.10 -14.23
CA PRO A 194 3.21 -0.61 -14.12
C PRO A 194 2.83 -0.16 -12.71
N LEU A 195 3.33 -0.83 -11.67
CA LEU A 195 3.07 -0.42 -10.28
C LEU A 195 3.68 0.94 -9.96
N PHE A 196 4.94 1.17 -10.38
CA PHE A 196 5.57 2.48 -10.23
C PHE A 196 4.90 3.56 -11.07
N HIS A 197 4.45 3.21 -12.27
CA HIS A 197 3.71 4.11 -13.14
C HIS A 197 2.38 4.56 -12.52
N ILE A 198 1.63 3.65 -11.87
CA ILE A 198 0.39 3.98 -11.12
C ILE A 198 0.69 5.00 -10.01
N VAL A 199 1.69 4.74 -9.18
CA VAL A 199 2.10 5.62 -8.07
C VAL A 199 2.49 7.00 -8.62
N LYS A 200 3.36 7.02 -9.63
CA LYS A 200 3.84 8.26 -10.24
C LYS A 200 2.72 9.04 -10.90
N THR A 201 1.79 8.40 -11.59
CA THR A 201 0.70 9.11 -12.28
C THR A 201 -0.22 9.80 -11.29
N ASN A 202 -0.57 9.13 -10.19
CA ASN A 202 -1.45 9.73 -9.18
C ASN A 202 -0.75 10.77 -8.29
N LEU A 203 0.56 10.64 -8.07
CA LEU A 203 1.32 11.58 -7.24
C LEU A 203 1.99 12.70 -8.02
N CYS A 204 2.28 12.54 -9.31
CA CYS A 204 3.19 13.42 -10.06
C CYS A 204 2.69 13.88 -11.41
N SER A 205 1.57 13.36 -11.91
CA SER A 205 0.94 13.98 -13.06
C SER A 205 0.35 15.32 -12.61
N ASN A 206 0.88 16.40 -13.21
CA ASN A 206 0.32 17.73 -13.08
C ASN A 206 -1.17 17.67 -13.49
N ASN A 207 -2.03 18.32 -12.71
CA ASN A 207 -3.03 19.17 -13.36
C ASN A 207 -2.29 20.39 -13.91
#